data_AF-A0A942ICW4-F1
#
_entry.id   AF-A0A942ICW4-F1
#
_cell.length_a   1.000
_cell.length_b   1.000
_cell.length_c   1.000
_cell.angle_alpha   90.00
_cell.angle_beta   90.00
_cell.angle_gamma   90.00
#
_symmetry.space_group_name_H-M   'P 1'
#
loop_
_entity.id
_entity.type
_entity.pdbx_description
1 polymer ?
#
loop_
_entity_poly.entity_id
_entity_poly.type
_entity_poly.pdbx_seq_one_letter_code
_entity_poly.pdbx_strand_id
1 'polypeptide(L)' 'MKKAGRNDPCPCGSGSKYKKCCEIKKAQPRKFSAQILSAGSEKVTDKVNTLSKIFQRPVDSESKET' A
#
# COMPACT_ATOMS: atom_id res chain seq x y z
N MET A 1 -31.38 -9.09 -8.00
CA MET A 1 -30.48 -8.55 -9.03
C MET A 1 -29.04 -8.70 -8.58
N LYS A 2 -28.18 -9.39 -9.37
CA LYS A 2 -26.75 -9.54 -9.06
C LYS A 2 -26.08 -8.15 -9.08
N LYS A 3 -25.33 -7.80 -8.03
CA LYS A 3 -24.49 -6.59 -8.04
C LYS A 3 -23.50 -6.71 -9.19
N ALA A 4 -23.46 -5.70 -10.08
CA ALA A 4 -22.47 -5.65 -11.15
C ALA A 4 -21.07 -5.66 -10.53
N GLY A 5 -20.22 -6.57 -11.00
CA GLY A 5 -18.83 -6.65 -10.63
C GLY A 5 -18.06 -5.42 -11.10
N ARG A 6 -16.94 -5.14 -10.43
CA ARG A 6 -16.13 -3.94 -10.66
C ARG A 6 -15.67 -3.80 -12.13
N ASN A 7 -15.40 -4.91 -12.81
CA ASN A 7 -14.95 -4.91 -14.21
C ASN A 7 -16.07 -5.13 -15.24
N ASP A 8 -17.30 -5.39 -14.81
CA ASP A 8 -18.45 -5.66 -15.69
C ASP A 8 -18.89 -4.40 -16.45
N PRO A 9 -19.59 -4.53 -17.59
CA PRO A 9 -20.19 -3.38 -18.26
C PRO A 9 -21.13 -2.63 -17.31
N CYS A 10 -21.09 -1.30 -17.35
CA CYS A 10 -21.90 -0.46 -16.47
C CYS A 10 -23.40 -0.64 -16.78
N PRO A 11 -24.25 -0.94 -15.79
CA PRO A 11 -25.70 -1.05 -15.99
C PRO A 11 -26.37 0.28 -16.35
N CYS A 12 -25.61 1.38 -16.36
CA CYS A 12 -26.04 2.70 -16.80
C CYS A 12 -26.06 2.89 -18.33
N GLY A 13 -25.68 1.88 -19.11
CA GLY A 13 -25.70 1.94 -20.58
C GLY A 13 -24.51 2.66 -21.22
N SER A 14 -23.47 3.03 -20.46
CA SER A 14 -22.31 3.77 -20.99
C SER A 14 -21.31 2.91 -21.76
N GLY A 15 -21.47 1.59 -21.79
CA GLY A 15 -20.50 0.65 -22.37
C GLY A 15 -19.16 0.54 -21.62
N SER A 16 -18.91 1.40 -20.64
CA SER A 16 -17.67 1.40 -19.84
C SER A 16 -17.73 0.39 -18.70
N LYS A 17 -16.56 -0.07 -18.20
CA LYS A 17 -16.48 -0.90 -16.98
C LYS A 17 -17.11 -0.16 -15.79
N TYR A 18 -17.85 -0.85 -14.93
CA TYR A 18 -18.54 -0.26 -13.77
C TYR A 18 -17.61 0.59 -12.90
N LYS A 19 -16.37 0.11 -12.69
CA LYS A 19 -15.32 0.83 -11.94
C LYS A 19 -14.81 2.13 -12.51
N LYS A 20 -15.01 2.32 -13.82
CA LYS A 20 -14.62 3.54 -14.53
C LYS A 20 -15.81 4.46 -14.78
N CYS A 21 -17.00 4.09 -14.34
CA CYS A 21 -18.23 4.82 -14.61
C CYS A 21 -18.99 5.12 -13.31
N CYS A 22 -20.07 4.38 -13.00
CA CYS A 22 -20.89 4.64 -11.81
C CYS A 22 -20.17 4.43 -10.48
N GLU A 23 -19.12 3.60 -10.41
CA GLU A 23 -18.34 3.45 -9.18
C GLU A 23 -17.52 4.72 -8.86
N ILE A 24 -16.95 5.39 -9.88
CA ILE A 24 -16.24 6.66 -9.71
C ILE A 24 -17.22 7.75 -9.25
N LYS A 25 -18.42 7.82 -9.86
CA LYS A 25 -19.44 8.78 -9.46
C LYS A 25 -19.88 8.63 -7.99
N LYS A 26 -19.79 7.41 -7.44
CA LYS A 26 -20.09 7.10 -6.03
C LYS A 26 -18.88 7.31 -5.11
N ALA A 27 -17.67 7.19 -5.65
CA ALA A 27 -16.45 7.45 -4.93
C ALA A 27 -16.28 8.96 -4.77
N GLN A 28 -16.72 9.48 -3.62
CA GLN A 28 -16.27 10.78 -3.15
C GLN A 28 -14.74 10.81 -3.25
N PRO A 29 -14.13 11.92 -3.70
CA PRO A 29 -12.68 12.03 -3.74
C PRO A 29 -12.18 11.70 -2.33
N ARG A 30 -11.49 10.56 -2.20
CA ARG A 30 -10.77 10.21 -0.99
C ARG A 30 -9.64 11.22 -0.96
N LYS A 31 -9.89 12.40 -0.38
CA LYS A 31 -8.84 13.36 -0.06
C LYS A 31 -7.83 12.54 0.73
N PHE A 32 -6.69 12.23 0.11
CA PHE A 32 -5.56 11.72 0.87
C PHE A 32 -5.19 12.92 1.74
N SER A 33 -5.77 12.99 2.94
CA SER A 33 -5.48 14.04 3.88
C SER A 33 -4.01 13.83 4.19
N ALA A 34 -3.17 14.66 3.59
CA ALA A 34 -1.73 14.72 3.73
C ALA A 34 -1.34 15.17 5.15
N GLN A 35 -2.02 14.65 6.18
CA GLN A 35 -1.73 14.90 7.59
C GLN A 35 -0.29 14.47 7.91
N ILE A 36 0.27 13.50 7.16
CA ILE A 36 1.64 13.00 7.35
C ILE A 36 2.72 13.91 6.70
N LEU A 37 2.36 14.86 5.83
CA LEU A 37 3.34 15.70 5.13
C LEU A 37 3.61 17.06 5.80
N SER A 38 2.91 17.38 6.90
CA SER A 38 2.98 18.71 7.56
C SER A 38 3.50 18.68 9.01
N ALA A 39 3.62 17.51 9.63
CA ALA A 39 4.30 17.38 10.91
C ALA A 39 5.79 17.16 10.65
N GLY A 40 6.59 18.19 10.91
CA GLY A 40 7.98 18.13 11.39
C GLY A 40 8.93 17.09 10.80
N SER A 41 10.06 17.56 10.28
CA SER A 41 11.25 16.75 10.02
C SER A 41 11.85 16.17 11.31
N GLU A 42 11.16 15.25 11.99
CA GLU A 42 11.75 14.40 13.02
C GLU A 42 12.30 13.14 12.35
N LYS A 43 13.60 12.95 12.54
CA LYS A 43 14.45 11.95 11.88
C LYS A 43 13.83 10.56 11.98
N VAL A 44 13.25 10.06 10.89
CA VAL A 44 12.86 8.65 10.73
C VAL A 44 14.13 7.84 10.45
N THR A 45 14.98 7.66 11.46
CA THR A 45 16.16 6.79 11.36
C THR A 45 16.04 5.49 12.14
N ASP A 46 15.05 5.32 13.00
CA ASP A 46 15.04 4.17 13.93
C ASP A 46 14.15 2.99 13.52
N LYS A 47 13.50 3.03 12.36
CA LYS A 47 12.68 1.90 11.84
C LYS A 47 13.26 1.20 10.61
N VAL A 48 14.43 1.60 10.13
CA VAL A 48 15.13 0.88 9.06
C VAL A 48 15.91 -0.34 9.57
N ASN A 49 16.07 -0.51 10.89
CA ASN A 49 16.88 -1.59 11.47
C ASN A 49 16.08 -2.83 11.92
N THR A 50 14.82 -2.98 11.52
CA THR A 50 14.04 -4.19 11.84
C THR A 50 14.17 -5.25 10.75
N LEU A 51 14.27 -4.84 9.48
CA LEU A 51 14.47 -5.78 8.36
C LEU A 51 15.91 -6.33 8.31
N SER A 52 16.92 -5.52 8.67
CA SER A 52 18.33 -5.95 8.72
C SER A 52 18.57 -7.04 9.78
N LYS A 53 17.82 -7.04 10.89
CA LYS A 53 17.91 -8.06 11.95
C LYS A 53 17.30 -9.40 11.55
N ILE A 54 16.35 -9.42 10.60
CA ILE A 54 15.71 -10.66 10.13
C ILE A 54 16.66 -11.45 9.19
N PHE A 55 17.58 -10.75 8.52
CA PHE A 55 18.49 -11.36 7.53
C PHE A 55 19.93 -11.58 8.01
N GLN A 56 20.34 -11.05 9.16
CA GLN A 56 21.66 -11.33 9.74
C GLN A 56 21.65 -12.70 10.45
N ARG A 57 21.85 -13.78 9.69
CA ARG A 57 22.31 -15.04 10.28
C ARG A 57 23.77 -14.87 10.71
N PRO A 58 24.18 -15.25 11.93
CA PRO A 58 25.60 -15.33 12.26
C PRO A 58 26.25 -16.36 11.33
N VAL A 59 27.32 -15.94 10.65
CA VAL A 59 28.23 -16.85 9.96
C VAL A 59 29.12 -17.41 11.04
N ASP A 60 28.77 -18.58 11.57
CA ASP A 60 29.68 -19.33 12.45
C ASP A 60 30.80 -19.91 11.57
N SER A 61 31.82 -19.08 11.33
CA SER A 61 33.09 -19.48 10.73
C SER A 61 34.12 -19.57 11.85
N GLU A 62 34.42 -20.81 12.23
CA GLU A 62 35.67 -21.36 12.77
C GLU A 62 36.88 -20.43 12.99
N SER A 63 37.72 -20.86 13.94
CA SER A 63 39.11 -20.43 14.24
C SER A 63 39.20 -19.33 15.31
N LYS A 64 40.01 -19.37 16.36
CA LYS A 64 41.31 -20.02 16.66
C LYS A 64 41.61 -19.61 18.12
N GLU A 65 41.99 -20.47 19.05
CA GLU A 65 43.35 -20.69 19.61
C GLU A 65 43.08 -21.32 20.99
N THR A 66 43.52 -22.54 21.27
CA THR A 66 44.89 -22.89 21.69
C THR A 66 45.40 -24.18 21.05
#